data_AF-A0A8T7BPI0-F1
#
_entry.id   AF-A0A8T7BPI0-F1
#
_cell.length_a   1.000
_cell.length_b   1.000
_cell.length_c   1.000
_cell.angle_alpha   90.00
_cell.angle_beta   90.00
_cell.angle_gamma   90.00
#
_symmetry.space_group_name_H-M   'P 1'
#
loop_
_entity.id
_entity.type
_entity.pdbx_description
1 polymer ?
#
loop_
_entity_poly.entity_id
_entity_poly.type
_entity_poly.pdbx_seq_one_letter_code
_entity_poly.pdbx_strand_id
1 'polypeptide(L)' 'MAGHSKWANIQHRKGRQDAKRGKLFTKLIREITVAARLGGGDAGANPRLRSAIDVA' A
#
# COMPACT_ATOMS: atom_id res chain seq x y z
N MET A 1 16.20 -19.10 -20.48
CA MET A 1 16.20 -18.03 -21.51
C MET A 1 14.87 -17.30 -21.44
N ALA A 2 14.90 -15.98 -21.18
CA ALA A 2 13.71 -15.14 -21.28
C ALA A 2 13.35 -15.03 -22.79
N GLY A 3 12.41 -15.85 -23.26
CA GLY A 3 12.07 -15.95 -24.68
C GLY A 3 11.49 -14.64 -25.22
N HIS A 4 12.06 -14.18 -26.34
CA HIS A 4 11.63 -13.29 -27.45
C HIS A 4 10.67 -12.09 -27.23
N SER A 5 9.94 -11.99 -26.12
CA SER A 5 8.95 -10.96 -25.85
C SER A 5 9.38 -10.16 -24.61
N LYS A 6 10.09 -9.06 -24.84
CA LYS A 6 10.41 -8.05 -23.82
C LYS A 6 9.14 -7.65 -23.04
N TRP A 7 8.03 -7.53 -23.75
CA TRP A 7 6.73 -7.18 -23.18
C TRP A 7 6.21 -8.22 -22.17
N ALA A 8 6.19 -9.50 -22.52
CA ALA A 8 5.68 -10.55 -21.63
C ALA A 8 6.47 -10.60 -20.31
N ASN A 9 7.79 -10.46 -20.38
CA ASN A 9 8.64 -10.40 -19.20
C ASN A 9 8.34 -9.17 -18.31
N ILE A 10 8.11 -8.01 -18.92
CA ILE A 10 7.70 -6.79 -18.20
C ILE A 10 6.33 -6.99 -17.56
N GLN A 11 5.36 -7.55 -18.29
CA GLN A 11 4.00 -7.81 -17.80
C GLN A 11 4.01 -8.74 -16.59
N HIS A 12 4.70 -9.88 -16.65
CA HIS A 12 4.78 -10.82 -15.53
C HIS A 12 5.52 -10.25 -14.32
N ARG A 13 6.59 -9.47 -14.54
CA ARG A 13 7.31 -8.80 -13.45
C ARG A 13 6.42 -7.76 -12.79
N LYS A 14 5.76 -6.92 -13.58
CA LYS A 14 4.85 -5.88 -13.10
C LYS A 14 3.66 -6.48 -12.34
N GLY A 15 3.00 -7.49 -12.90
CA GLY A 15 1.87 -8.16 -12.25
C GLY A 15 2.23 -8.74 -10.86
N ARG A 16 3.42 -9.32 -10.70
CA ARG A 16 3.90 -9.78 -9.38
C ARG A 16 4.18 -8.63 -8.41
N GLN A 17 4.69 -7.50 -8.89
CA GLN A 17 4.93 -6.31 -8.07
C GLN A 17 3.61 -5.66 -7.65
N ASP A 18 2.67 -5.52 -8.58
CA ASP A 18 1.34 -4.95 -8.34
C ASP A 18 0.55 -5.81 -7.35
N ALA A 19 0.60 -7.14 -7.47
CA ALA A 19 -0.03 -8.05 -6.51
C ALA A 19 0.54 -7.91 -5.08
N LYS A 20 1.86 -7.68 -4.95
CA LYS A 20 2.49 -7.41 -3.65
C LYS A 20 2.08 -6.04 -3.10
N ARG A 21 2.09 -5.00 -3.94
CA ARG A 21 1.69 -3.64 -3.56
C ARG A 21 0.22 -3.56 -3.18
N GLY A 22 -0.68 -4.25 -3.88
CA GLY A 22 -2.10 -4.31 -3.56
C GLY A 22 -2.37 -4.83 -2.15
N LYS A 23 -1.67 -5.90 -1.74
CA LYS A 23 -1.80 -6.43 -0.36
C LYS A 23 -1.34 -5.44 0.71
N LEU A 24 -0.28 -4.68 0.45
CA LEU A 24 0.20 -3.64 1.36
C LEU A 24 -0.79 -2.47 1.44
N PHE A 25 -1.30 -2.03 0.28
CA PHE A 25 -2.25 -0.93 0.19
C PHE A 25 -3.53 -1.18 0.99
N THR A 26 -4.09 -2.39 0.90
CA THR A 26 -5.26 -2.76 1.71
C THR A 26 -5.00 -2.70 3.21
N LYS A 27 -3.80 -3.09 3.66
CA LYS A 27 -3.42 -3.01 5.08
C LYS A 27 -3.28 -1.56 5.55
N LEU A 28 -2.63 -0.72 4.74
CA LEU A 28 -2.45 0.70 5.03
C LEU A 28 -3.79 1.44 5.14
N ILE A 29 -4.70 1.24 4.18
CA ILE A 29 -6.03 1.83 4.23
C ILE A 29 -6.78 1.40 5.50
N ARG A 30 -6.71 0.12 5.86
CA ARG A 30 -7.38 -0.38 7.07
C ARG A 30 -6.82 0.27 8.33
N GLU A 31 -5.50 0.41 8.42
CA GLU A 31 -4.84 1.04 9.58
C GLU A 31 -5.19 2.52 9.69
N ILE A 32 -5.16 3.27 8.59
CA ILE A 32 -5.57 4.69 8.55
C ILE A 32 -7.04 4.84 8.98
N THR A 33 -7.93 3.99 8.45
CA THR A 33 -9.36 4.02 8.76
C THR A 33 -9.62 3.73 10.24
N VAL A 34 -8.94 2.74 10.81
CA VAL A 34 -9.08 2.38 12.23
C VAL A 34 -8.50 3.47 13.12
N ALA A 35 -7.32 4.01 12.78
CA ALA A 35 -6.70 5.09 13.53
C ALA A 35 -7.59 6.34 13.55
N ALA A 36 -8.16 6.73 12.40
CA ALA A 36 -9.08 7.87 12.31
C ALA A 36 -10.39 7.65 13.08
N ARG A 37 -10.92 6.41 13.12
CA ARG A 37 -12.11 6.08 13.91
C ARG A 37 -11.85 6.13 15.41
N LEU A 38 -10.67 5.72 15.87
CA LEU A 38 -10.34 5.63 17.29
C LEU A 38 -9.93 6.97 17.90
N GLY A 39 -9.16 7.79 17.17
CA GLY A 39 -8.56 9.02 17.70
C GLY A 39 -8.99 10.29 16.97
N GLY A 40 -10.00 10.21 16.11
CA GLY A 40 -10.45 11.33 15.27
C GLY A 40 -9.58 11.53 14.03
N GLY A 41 -10.09 12.33 13.08
CA GLY A 41 -9.49 12.55 11.77
C GLY A 41 -8.33 13.54 11.71
N ASP A 42 -7.95 14.15 12.85
CA ASP A 42 -6.84 15.10 12.91
C ASP A 42 -5.52 14.38 13.24
N ALA A 43 -4.60 14.33 12.29
CA ALA A 43 -3.26 13.77 12.46
C ALA A 43 -2.37 14.60 13.43
N GLY A 44 -2.76 15.85 13.71
CA GLY A 44 -2.17 16.71 14.74
C GLY A 44 -2.41 16.18 16.16
N ALA A 45 -3.63 15.73 16.42
CA ALA A 45 -4.09 15.22 17.72
C ALA A 45 -3.99 13.69 17.88
N ASN A 46 -3.78 12.96 16.78
CA ASN A 46 -3.74 11.49 16.76
C ASN A 46 -2.39 10.96 16.26
N PRO A 47 -1.44 10.63 17.17
CA PRO A 47 -0.13 10.11 16.80
C PRO A 47 -0.18 8.82 15.99
N ARG A 48 -1.19 7.97 16.23
CA ARG A 48 -1.38 6.71 15.49
C ARG A 48 -1.78 6.97 14.05
N LEU A 49 -2.67 7.93 13.82
CA LEU A 49 -3.06 8.34 12.48
C LEU A 49 -1.87 8.97 11.75
N ARG A 50 -1.06 9.79 12.43
CA ARG A 50 0.16 10.38 11.85
C ARG A 50 1.13 9.30 11.36
N SER A 51 1.48 8.35 12.22
CA SER A 51 2.36 7.25 11.82
C SER A 51 1.76 6.37 10.71
N ALA A 52 0.45 6.17 10.70
CA ALA A 52 -0.22 5.42 9.63
C ALA A 52 -0.20 6.16 8.28
N ILE A 53 -0.18 7.49 8.28
CA ILE A 53 -0.05 8.33 7.08
C ILE A 53 1.41 8.37 6.61
N ASP A 54 2.39 8.49 7.52
CA ASP A 54 3.82 8.58 7.16
C ASP A 54 4.36 7.27 6.55
N VAL A 55 3.76 6.13 6.90
CA VAL A 55 4.14 4.80 6.40
C VAL A 55 3.46 4.45 5.07
N ALA A 56 2.41 5.18 4.68
CA ALA A 56 1.65 4.95 3.45
C ALA A 56 2.39 5.43 2.19
#